data_AF-A0A7W4YH24-F1
#
_entry.id   AF-A0A7W4YH24-F1
#
_cell.length_a   1.000
_cell.length_b   1.000
_cell.length_c   1.000
_cell.angle_alpha   90.00
_cell.angle_beta   90.00
_cell.angle_gamma   90.00
#
_symmetry.space_group_name_H-M   'P 1'
#
loop_
_entity.id
_entity.type
_entity.pdbx_description
1 polymer ?
#
loop_
_entity_poly.entity_id
_entity_poly.type
_entity_poly.pdbx_seq_one_letter_code
_entity_poly.pdbx_strand_id
1 'polypeptide(L)'
;MTDTNAHNFGVIARQVEAVGGLVALVGERVNEVDERVGRVASDVGRVSADLQSTNHELLELRKQFTEFVLQAERTANVQRSETKLGTLKADLEREFGHYNVVRRSSIGTLQAFDAGLVSHAAVQHVSEELMIQSPRYWLAPALVALAAWSRDERELTDKAVAETFARDRQKASLFFALVLRRQARLDGATRWLRHYFTSLDPRALHREFAVVLEGVAHEAYGPAGRDLVFTQLGEWSRLLRDDQAIVREQVEKWYRELSVHRGTIDDAAYPTLSTICPEWPVVKDVLERASAVGFVFEKYDSVLKAPIHQSLRVEDQMDDLLEILVTEYDAEEHPHRREIVFHEAVLSSGGDLDRAREAADADIEALEDTLDAVSLVTHSAIHPELLGISQNTQKLAVGAGKSDFESGLGRFTSEYRAAHLDVVTLALGPAHSNFASTLGFGSWSLTTRTQQAEAEASLSSAWDQAVKGYIDSVSFKNRSFVAPAIATAVAGLIGTIWGIGGFFIALLIVGGISALYVWNLKRKADALVAAALATREQALAVSRDLYRSALAEWVDAGIDYQEEDAREASLLDLIAAWPSLQDTEIRSER
;
A
#
# COMPACT_ATOMS: atom_id res chain seq x y z
N MET A 1 38.68 -104.09 -10.68
CA MET A 1 38.38 -102.79 -10.05
C MET A 1 37.81 -101.83 -11.09
N THR A 2 36.65 -102.15 -11.67
CA THR A 2 36.04 -101.38 -12.77
C THR A 2 34.54 -101.09 -12.57
N ASP A 3 33.86 -101.77 -11.64
CA ASP A 3 32.41 -101.58 -11.43
C ASP A 3 32.02 -100.48 -10.42
N THR A 4 32.91 -100.07 -9.52
CA THR A 4 32.58 -99.04 -8.50
C THR A 4 32.62 -97.61 -9.05
N ASN A 5 33.42 -97.36 -10.10
CA ASN A 5 33.54 -96.03 -10.71
C ASN A 5 32.35 -95.70 -11.63
N ALA A 6 31.82 -96.66 -12.39
CA ALA A 6 30.67 -96.44 -13.26
C ALA A 6 29.38 -96.12 -12.48
N HIS A 7 29.19 -96.73 -11.31
CA HIS A 7 28.04 -96.46 -10.45
C HIS A 7 28.11 -95.05 -9.82
N ASN A 8 29.29 -94.61 -9.38
CA ASN A 8 29.48 -93.26 -8.84
C ASN A 8 29.31 -92.16 -9.91
N PHE A 9 29.77 -92.37 -11.15
CA PHE A 9 29.55 -91.41 -12.24
C PHE A 9 28.06 -91.27 -12.60
N GLY A 10 27.29 -92.36 -12.60
CA GLY A 10 25.84 -92.33 -12.86
C GLY A 10 25.00 -91.72 -11.74
N VAL A 11 25.51 -91.69 -10.51
CA VAL A 11 24.88 -90.97 -9.38
C VAL A 11 25.23 -89.48 -9.43
N ILE A 12 26.48 -89.13 -9.72
CA ILE A 12 26.92 -87.73 -9.87
C ILE A 12 26.24 -87.06 -11.08
N ALA A 13 26.11 -87.76 -12.22
CA ALA A 13 25.42 -87.22 -13.39
C ALA A 13 23.94 -86.90 -13.10
N ARG A 14 23.23 -87.78 -12.38
CA ARG A 14 21.84 -87.52 -11.96
C ARG A 14 21.72 -86.40 -10.93
N GLN A 15 22.70 -86.27 -10.02
CA GLN A 15 22.72 -85.13 -9.09
C GLN A 15 23.02 -83.81 -9.80
N VAL A 16 23.90 -83.79 -10.81
CA VAL A 16 24.19 -82.60 -11.62
C VAL A 16 22.98 -82.21 -12.48
N GLU A 17 22.24 -83.18 -13.03
CA GLU A 17 21.03 -82.93 -13.80
C GLU A 17 19.88 -82.41 -12.91
N ALA A 18 19.76 -82.94 -11.69
CA ALA A 18 18.83 -82.43 -10.67
C ALA A 18 19.20 -81.01 -10.20
N VAL A 19 20.50 -80.71 -10.03
CA VAL A 19 20.99 -79.36 -9.72
C VAL A 19 20.76 -78.41 -10.91
N GLY A 20 20.95 -78.86 -12.15
CA GLY A 20 20.65 -78.09 -13.35
C GLY A 20 19.16 -77.75 -13.47
N GLY A 21 18.28 -78.71 -13.14
CA GLY A 21 16.82 -78.48 -13.07
C GLY A 21 16.43 -77.50 -11.96
N LEU A 22 17.08 -77.57 -10.79
CA LEU A 22 16.88 -76.59 -9.71
C LEU A 22 17.39 -75.20 -10.08
N VAL A 23 18.52 -75.08 -10.77
CA VAL A 23 19.06 -73.80 -11.24
C VAL A 23 18.17 -73.18 -12.32
N ALA A 24 17.59 -73.99 -13.21
CA ALA A 24 16.61 -73.52 -14.19
C ALA A 24 15.31 -73.02 -13.52
N LEU A 25 14.80 -73.77 -12.54
CA LEU A 25 13.63 -73.37 -11.75
C LEU A 25 13.89 -72.11 -10.92
N VAL A 26 15.09 -71.98 -10.36
CA VAL A 26 15.52 -70.77 -9.65
C VAL A 26 15.66 -69.59 -10.62
N GLY A 27 16.19 -69.80 -11.83
CA GLY A 27 16.26 -68.77 -12.87
C GLY A 27 14.88 -68.30 -13.32
N GLU A 28 13.92 -69.22 -13.47
CA GLU A 28 12.53 -68.89 -13.81
C GLU A 28 11.82 -68.14 -12.67
N ARG A 29 12.01 -68.57 -11.42
CA ARG A 29 11.52 -67.87 -10.22
C ARG A 29 12.16 -66.50 -10.05
N VAL A 30 13.44 -66.33 -10.37
CA VAL A 30 14.15 -65.05 -10.32
C VAL A 30 13.64 -64.11 -11.40
N ASN A 31 13.42 -64.59 -12.62
CA ASN A 31 12.80 -63.78 -13.68
C ASN A 31 11.36 -63.37 -13.32
N GLU A 32 10.57 -64.28 -12.73
CA GLU A 32 9.23 -63.97 -12.25
C GLU A 32 9.25 -62.94 -11.11
N VAL A 33 10.23 -63.03 -10.21
CA VAL A 33 10.44 -62.04 -9.14
C VAL A 33 10.90 -60.70 -9.72
N ASP A 34 11.79 -60.67 -10.71
CA ASP A 34 12.21 -59.44 -11.39
C ASP A 34 11.07 -58.76 -12.15
N GLU A 35 10.20 -59.53 -12.81
CA GLU A 35 8.99 -59.00 -13.44
C GLU A 35 7.97 -58.48 -12.41
N ARG A 36 7.85 -59.14 -11.25
CA ARG A 36 7.00 -58.68 -10.15
C ARG A 36 7.59 -57.42 -9.49
N VAL A 37 8.90 -57.36 -9.30
CA VAL A 37 9.62 -56.20 -8.75
C VAL A 37 9.56 -55.03 -9.72
N GLY A 38 9.68 -55.27 -11.03
CA GLY A 38 9.52 -54.25 -12.07
C GLY A 38 8.09 -53.67 -12.10
N ARG A 39 7.08 -54.52 -11.93
CA ARG A 39 5.68 -54.06 -11.78
C ARG A 39 5.47 -53.26 -10.49
N VAL A 40 5.98 -53.73 -9.35
CA VAL A 40 5.90 -53.01 -8.08
C VAL A 40 6.64 -51.67 -8.15
N ALA A 41 7.80 -51.59 -8.80
CA ALA A 41 8.52 -50.33 -8.98
C ALA A 41 7.73 -49.34 -9.85
N SER A 42 7.07 -49.83 -10.90
CA SER A 42 6.16 -49.03 -11.74
C SER A 42 4.94 -48.55 -10.96
N ASP A 43 4.31 -49.43 -10.18
CA ASP A 43 3.15 -49.09 -9.34
C ASP A 43 3.52 -48.09 -8.24
N VAL A 44 4.69 -48.22 -7.60
CA VAL A 44 5.23 -47.26 -6.62
C VAL A 44 5.52 -45.91 -7.27
N GLY A 45 6.09 -45.91 -8.49
CA GLY A 45 6.28 -44.68 -9.26
C GLY A 45 4.97 -43.96 -9.57
N ARG A 46 3.92 -44.73 -9.94
CA ARG A 46 2.57 -44.19 -10.19
C ARG A 46 1.92 -43.66 -8.92
N VAL A 47 2.01 -44.40 -7.81
CA VAL A 47 1.51 -43.94 -6.49
C VAL A 47 2.24 -42.68 -6.02
N SER A 48 3.55 -42.56 -6.26
CA SER A 48 4.30 -41.36 -5.93
C SER A 48 3.87 -40.15 -6.76
N ALA A 49 3.58 -40.36 -8.05
CA ALA A 49 3.05 -39.31 -8.93
C ALA A 49 1.62 -38.89 -8.53
N ASP A 50 0.76 -39.85 -8.22
CA ASP A 50 -0.60 -39.60 -7.72
C ASP A 50 -0.56 -38.84 -6.38
N LEU A 51 0.33 -39.22 -5.45
CA LEU A 51 0.55 -38.50 -4.18
C LEU A 51 1.01 -37.05 -4.39
N GLN A 52 1.87 -36.79 -5.38
CA GLN A 52 2.29 -35.43 -5.72
C GLN A 52 1.13 -34.61 -6.32
N SER A 53 0.33 -35.21 -7.20
CA SER A 53 -0.87 -34.58 -7.77
C SER A 53 -1.88 -34.23 -6.67
N THR A 54 -2.19 -35.18 -5.79
CA THR A 54 -3.11 -34.96 -4.67
C THR A 54 -2.59 -33.87 -3.72
N ASN A 55 -1.29 -33.82 -3.43
CA ASN A 55 -0.72 -32.75 -2.60
C ASN A 55 -0.87 -31.37 -3.27
N HIS A 56 -0.62 -31.29 -4.57
CA HIS A 56 -0.83 -30.06 -5.33
C HIS A 56 -2.31 -29.62 -5.33
N GLU A 57 -3.23 -30.55 -5.60
CA GLU A 57 -4.68 -30.30 -5.55
C GLU A 57 -5.16 -29.87 -4.15
N LEU A 58 -4.60 -30.44 -3.07
CA LEU A 58 -4.91 -30.05 -1.70
C LEU A 58 -4.38 -28.66 -1.35
N LEU A 59 -3.19 -28.29 -1.84
CA LEU A 59 -2.64 -26.94 -1.66
C LEU A 59 -3.49 -25.91 -2.39
N GLU A 60 -3.92 -26.22 -3.61
CA GLU A 60 -4.79 -25.36 -4.40
C GLU A 60 -6.20 -25.25 -3.80
N LEU A 61 -6.78 -26.35 -3.34
CA LEU A 61 -8.07 -26.33 -2.62
C LEU A 61 -7.99 -25.52 -1.33
N ARG A 62 -6.89 -25.64 -0.57
CA ARG A 62 -6.66 -24.83 0.63
C ARG A 62 -6.61 -23.34 0.29
N LYS A 63 -5.93 -22.99 -0.81
CA LYS A 63 -5.87 -21.60 -1.30
C LYS A 63 -7.27 -21.09 -1.67
N GLN A 64 -8.00 -21.82 -2.51
CA GLN A 64 -9.36 -21.45 -2.94
C GLN A 64 -10.34 -21.38 -1.76
N PHE A 65 -10.23 -22.29 -0.78
CA PHE A 65 -11.05 -22.24 0.43
C PHE A 65 -10.73 -21.01 1.27
N THR A 66 -9.46 -20.65 1.41
CA THR A 66 -9.05 -19.43 2.12
C THR A 66 -9.61 -18.18 1.43
N GLU A 67 -9.51 -18.12 0.10
CA GLU A 67 -10.09 -17.03 -0.71
C GLU A 67 -11.62 -16.98 -0.58
N PHE A 68 -12.30 -18.12 -0.61
CA PHE A 68 -13.76 -18.21 -0.43
C PHE A 68 -14.19 -17.74 0.97
N VAL A 69 -13.50 -18.16 2.03
CA VAL A 69 -13.79 -17.73 3.40
C VAL A 69 -13.63 -16.21 3.53
N LEU A 70 -12.54 -15.65 3.00
CA LEU A 70 -12.32 -14.20 2.97
C LEU A 70 -13.42 -13.45 2.20
N GLN A 71 -13.83 -13.97 1.05
CA GLN A 71 -14.89 -13.35 0.24
C GLN A 71 -16.28 -13.46 0.89
N ALA A 72 -16.58 -14.58 1.56
CA ALA A 72 -17.82 -14.76 2.31
C ALA A 72 -17.88 -13.82 3.52
N GLU A 73 -16.77 -13.66 4.25
CA GLU A 73 -16.65 -12.72 5.36
C GLU A 73 -16.84 -11.27 4.88
N ARG A 74 -16.15 -10.87 3.81
CA ARG A 74 -16.32 -9.55 3.18
C ARG A 74 -17.77 -9.29 2.77
N THR A 75 -18.43 -10.27 2.13
CA THR A 75 -19.84 -10.15 1.72
C THR A 75 -20.77 -10.00 2.93
N ALA A 76 -20.54 -10.75 4.01
CA ALA A 76 -21.31 -10.63 5.24
C ALA A 76 -21.11 -9.26 5.93
N ASN A 77 -19.88 -8.73 5.91
CA ASN A 77 -19.56 -7.41 6.44
C ASN A 77 -20.26 -6.28 5.67
N VAL A 78 -20.32 -6.38 4.34
CA VAL A 78 -21.08 -5.46 3.48
C VAL A 78 -22.56 -5.48 3.85
N GLN A 79 -23.20 -6.66 3.86
CA GLN A 79 -24.64 -6.78 4.16
C GLN A 79 -25.02 -6.27 5.55
N ARG A 80 -24.18 -6.58 6.56
CA ARG A 80 -24.37 -6.07 7.93
C ARG A 80 -24.25 -4.55 7.97
N SER A 81 -23.26 -3.99 7.26
CA SER A 81 -23.04 -2.54 7.21
C SER A 81 -24.17 -1.82 6.48
N GLU A 82 -24.70 -2.35 5.38
CA GLU A 82 -25.88 -1.77 4.70
C GLU A 82 -27.09 -1.69 5.65
N THR A 83 -27.35 -2.77 6.40
CA THR A 83 -28.47 -2.82 7.36
C THR A 83 -28.29 -1.81 8.50
N LYS A 84 -27.08 -1.75 9.07
CA LYS A 84 -26.75 -0.86 10.17
C LYS A 84 -26.76 0.60 9.72
N LEU A 85 -26.24 0.91 8.53
CA LEU A 85 -26.29 2.23 7.91
C LEU A 85 -27.73 2.72 7.72
N GLY A 86 -28.62 1.87 7.21
CA GLY A 86 -30.04 2.21 7.08
C GLY A 86 -30.71 2.52 8.42
N THR A 87 -30.37 1.74 9.47
CA THR A 87 -30.89 1.96 10.82
C THR A 87 -30.37 3.27 11.42
N LEU A 88 -29.05 3.52 11.33
CA LEU A 88 -28.43 4.74 11.84
C LEU A 88 -28.97 6.01 11.19
N LYS A 89 -29.17 5.99 9.86
CA LYS A 89 -29.76 7.12 9.14
C LYS A 89 -31.21 7.37 9.57
N ALA A 90 -31.99 6.32 9.82
CA ALA A 90 -33.35 6.44 10.33
C ALA A 90 -33.40 6.96 11.78
N ASP A 91 -32.48 6.51 12.63
CA ASP A 91 -32.37 6.98 14.02
C ASP A 91 -31.97 8.46 14.08
N LEU A 92 -30.99 8.88 13.26
CA LEU A 92 -30.58 10.28 13.14
C LEU A 92 -31.76 11.17 12.69
N GLU A 93 -32.52 10.77 11.68
CA GLU A 93 -33.69 11.53 11.21
C GLU A 93 -34.81 11.57 12.27
N ARG A 94 -35.04 10.45 12.97
CA ARG A 94 -36.05 10.36 14.03
C ARG A 94 -35.72 11.26 15.22
N GLU A 95 -34.45 11.32 15.62
CA GLU A 95 -34.01 12.05 16.79
C GLU A 95 -33.70 13.51 16.49
N PHE A 96 -33.15 13.84 15.32
CA PHE A 96 -32.63 15.18 15.00
C PHE A 96 -33.21 15.79 13.72
N GLY A 97 -34.15 15.14 13.04
CA GLY A 97 -34.78 15.70 11.83
C GLY A 97 -35.44 17.07 12.07
N HIS A 98 -35.90 17.34 13.29
CA HIS A 98 -36.43 18.65 13.68
C HIS A 98 -35.35 19.76 13.71
N TYR A 99 -34.09 19.44 14.02
CA TYR A 99 -32.99 20.42 13.92
C TYR A 99 -32.78 20.83 12.46
N ASN A 100 -32.83 19.88 11.52
CA ASN A 100 -32.74 20.17 10.08
C ASN A 100 -33.84 21.12 9.58
N VAL A 101 -35.05 21.02 10.12
CA VAL A 101 -36.13 21.97 9.80
C VAL A 101 -35.77 23.38 10.29
N VAL A 102 -35.29 23.52 11.54
CA VAL A 102 -34.89 24.82 12.10
C VAL A 102 -33.75 25.45 11.29
N ARG A 103 -32.71 24.67 10.93
CA ARG A 103 -31.57 25.09 10.11
C ARG A 103 -32.01 25.62 8.74
N ARG A 104 -32.90 24.90 8.06
CA ARG A 104 -33.43 25.32 6.75
C ARG A 104 -34.29 26.58 6.88
N SER A 105 -35.12 26.64 7.93
CA SER A 105 -35.97 27.78 8.21
C SER A 105 -35.17 29.04 8.56
N SER A 106 -33.98 28.93 9.18
CA SER A 106 -33.17 30.12 9.49
C SER A 106 -32.64 30.81 8.25
N ILE A 107 -32.08 30.06 7.31
CA ILE A 107 -31.58 30.59 6.04
C ILE A 107 -32.74 31.14 5.22
N GLY A 108 -33.81 30.35 5.06
CA GLY A 108 -34.98 30.75 4.27
C GLY A 108 -35.68 32.01 4.83
N THR A 109 -35.70 32.18 6.16
CA THR A 109 -36.26 33.39 6.80
C THR A 109 -35.44 34.62 6.46
N LEU A 110 -34.10 34.54 6.53
CA LEU A 110 -33.22 35.67 6.21
C LEU A 110 -33.33 36.07 4.73
N GLN A 111 -33.29 35.10 3.83
CA GLN A 111 -33.46 35.33 2.38
C GLN A 111 -34.83 35.93 2.05
N ALA A 112 -35.90 35.42 2.67
CA ALA A 112 -37.24 35.91 2.43
C ALA A 112 -37.46 37.33 2.98
N PHE A 113 -36.82 37.68 4.09
CA PHE A 113 -36.82 39.04 4.62
C PHE A 113 -36.12 40.03 3.68
N ASP A 114 -34.93 39.68 3.17
CA ASP A 114 -34.19 40.55 2.24
C ASP A 114 -34.96 40.80 0.94
N ALA A 115 -35.65 39.77 0.45
CA ALA A 115 -36.50 39.87 -0.73
C ALA A 115 -37.84 40.57 -0.45
N GLY A 116 -38.20 40.83 0.81
CA GLY A 116 -39.48 41.41 1.21
C GLY A 116 -40.68 40.52 0.89
N LEU A 117 -40.48 39.20 0.81
CA LEU A 117 -41.49 38.24 0.34
C LEU A 117 -42.38 37.67 1.45
N VAL A 118 -41.99 37.86 2.72
CA VAL A 118 -42.70 37.31 3.88
C VAL A 118 -43.15 38.41 4.83
N SER A 119 -44.31 38.21 5.45
CA SER A 119 -44.81 39.11 6.49
C SER A 119 -44.16 38.81 7.84
N HIS A 120 -43.99 39.85 8.67
CA HIS A 120 -43.50 39.71 10.04
C HIS A 120 -44.34 38.73 10.88
N ALA A 121 -45.66 38.68 10.66
CA ALA A 121 -46.56 37.77 11.38
C ALA A 121 -46.33 36.30 11.00
N ALA A 122 -46.05 36.01 9.73
CA ALA A 122 -45.74 34.65 9.27
C ALA A 122 -44.42 34.16 9.87
N VAL A 123 -43.39 35.02 9.87
CA VAL A 123 -42.09 34.68 10.46
C VAL A 123 -42.21 34.46 11.97
N GLN A 124 -42.97 35.30 12.67
CA GLN A 124 -43.23 35.12 14.10
C GLN A 124 -43.85 33.75 14.39
N HIS A 125 -44.96 33.42 13.71
CA HIS A 125 -45.64 32.14 13.90
C HIS A 125 -44.70 30.96 13.68
N VAL A 126 -43.94 30.96 12.58
CA VAL A 126 -42.98 29.88 12.29
C VAL A 126 -41.88 29.81 13.35
N SER A 127 -41.32 30.95 13.76
CA SER A 127 -40.26 30.97 14.78
C SER A 127 -40.72 30.46 16.14
N GLU A 128 -41.95 30.82 16.57
CA GLU A 128 -42.54 30.37 17.83
C GLU A 128 -42.90 28.87 17.77
N GLU A 129 -43.45 28.41 16.65
CA GLU A 129 -43.73 26.99 16.43
C GLU A 129 -42.46 26.14 16.49
N LEU A 130 -41.39 26.57 15.79
CA LEU A 130 -40.08 25.90 15.82
C LEU A 130 -39.47 25.91 17.22
N MET A 131 -39.63 26.98 17.98
CA MET A 131 -39.18 27.05 19.37
C MET A 131 -39.91 26.03 20.27
N ILE A 132 -41.21 25.82 20.05
CA ILE A 132 -42.01 24.83 20.78
C ILE A 132 -41.62 23.40 20.39
N GLN A 133 -41.39 23.15 19.09
CA GLN A 133 -41.04 21.82 18.57
C GLN A 133 -39.59 21.42 18.89
N SER A 134 -38.70 22.40 19.03
CA SER A 134 -37.25 22.20 19.23
C SER A 134 -36.76 22.88 20.51
N PRO A 135 -37.31 22.55 21.69
CA PRO A 135 -37.15 23.35 22.91
C PRO A 135 -35.73 23.34 23.48
N ARG A 136 -34.87 22.40 23.09
CA ARG A 136 -33.46 22.33 23.52
C ARG A 136 -32.48 22.92 22.52
N TYR A 137 -32.93 23.20 21.29
CA TYR A 137 -32.03 23.58 20.22
C TYR A 137 -31.62 25.06 20.31
N TRP A 138 -30.35 25.38 20.10
CA TRP A 138 -29.84 26.74 20.28
C TRP A 138 -30.36 27.72 19.22
N LEU A 139 -30.56 27.26 17.97
CA LEU A 139 -30.95 28.12 16.85
C LEU A 139 -32.43 28.54 16.89
N ALA A 140 -33.28 27.74 17.56
CA ALA A 140 -34.71 28.03 17.65
C ALA A 140 -35.03 29.37 18.36
N PRO A 141 -34.48 29.69 19.56
CA PRO A 141 -34.65 31.01 20.16
C PRO A 141 -33.93 32.11 19.35
N ALA A 142 -32.90 31.79 18.57
CA ALA A 142 -32.26 32.77 17.68
C ALA A 142 -33.24 33.26 16.60
N LEU A 143 -34.06 32.35 16.06
CA LEU A 143 -35.11 32.73 15.10
C LEU A 143 -36.18 33.60 15.71
N VAL A 144 -36.58 33.30 16.95
CA VAL A 144 -37.51 34.17 17.71
C VAL A 144 -36.88 35.56 17.90
N ALA A 145 -35.58 35.64 18.19
CA ALA A 145 -34.86 36.92 18.30
C ALA A 145 -34.88 37.71 16.98
N LEU A 146 -34.66 37.05 15.83
CA LEU A 146 -34.73 37.70 14.52
C LEU A 146 -36.14 38.19 14.18
N ALA A 147 -37.16 37.37 14.46
CA ALA A 147 -38.55 37.73 14.24
C ALA A 147 -38.96 38.94 15.09
N ALA A 148 -38.63 38.92 16.38
CA ALA A 148 -38.89 40.02 17.32
C ALA A 148 -38.14 41.30 16.93
N TRP A 149 -36.88 41.16 16.51
CA TRP A 149 -36.07 42.30 16.07
C TRP A 149 -36.65 42.98 14.83
N SER A 150 -37.15 42.20 13.85
CA SER A 150 -37.80 42.76 12.65
C SER A 150 -39.05 43.61 12.95
N ARG A 151 -39.61 43.49 14.16
CA ARG A 151 -40.81 44.18 14.65
C ARG A 151 -40.51 45.26 15.69
N ASP A 152 -39.22 45.55 15.93
CA ASP A 152 -38.75 46.44 17.00
C ASP A 152 -39.20 46.03 18.42
N GLU A 153 -39.44 44.72 18.66
CA GLU A 153 -39.83 44.19 19.96
C GLU A 153 -38.62 43.90 20.84
N ARG A 154 -38.05 44.97 21.40
CA ARG A 154 -36.78 44.91 22.15
C ARG A 154 -36.79 43.94 23.32
N GLU A 155 -37.85 43.93 24.14
CA GLU A 155 -37.89 43.07 25.35
C GLU A 155 -37.86 41.59 24.99
N LEU A 156 -38.61 41.19 23.95
CA LEU A 156 -38.61 39.81 23.46
C LEU A 156 -37.27 39.46 22.79
N THR A 157 -36.72 40.39 22.02
CA THR A 157 -35.40 40.23 21.38
C THR A 157 -34.32 39.97 22.43
N ASP A 158 -34.24 40.79 23.48
CA ASP A 158 -33.22 40.67 24.53
C ASP A 158 -33.35 39.32 25.27
N LYS A 159 -34.59 38.87 25.57
CA LYS A 159 -34.85 37.56 26.19
C LYS A 159 -34.44 36.41 25.26
N ALA A 160 -34.80 36.47 23.99
CA ALA A 160 -34.52 35.43 23.01
C ALA A 160 -33.01 35.33 22.71
N VAL A 161 -32.30 36.45 22.60
CA VAL A 161 -30.83 36.48 22.48
C VAL A 161 -30.17 35.86 23.71
N ALA A 162 -30.64 36.20 24.91
CA ALA A 162 -30.10 35.63 26.15
C ALA A 162 -30.31 34.11 26.24
N GLU A 163 -31.49 33.62 25.85
CA GLU A 163 -31.79 32.19 25.80
C GLU A 163 -30.92 31.46 24.75
N THR A 164 -30.75 32.07 23.57
CA THR A 164 -29.85 31.55 22.51
C THR A 164 -28.43 31.39 23.04
N PHE A 165 -27.90 32.44 23.67
CA PHE A 165 -26.55 32.48 24.22
C PHE A 165 -26.35 31.53 25.40
N ALA A 166 -27.40 31.28 26.19
CA ALA A 166 -27.35 30.33 27.30
C ALA A 166 -27.27 28.87 26.82
N ARG A 167 -27.83 28.56 25.65
CA ARG A 167 -27.80 27.22 25.05
C ARG A 167 -26.47 26.93 24.37
N ASP A 168 -26.00 27.86 23.53
CA ASP A 168 -24.69 27.76 22.89
C ASP A 168 -24.09 29.16 22.70
N ARG A 169 -23.11 29.49 23.53
CA ARG A 169 -22.43 30.79 23.49
C ARG A 169 -21.65 31.00 22.18
N GLN A 170 -21.00 29.96 21.68
CA GLN A 170 -20.08 30.03 20.56
C GLN A 170 -20.88 30.21 19.26
N LYS A 171 -21.84 29.33 18.99
CA LYS A 171 -22.68 29.40 17.79
C LYS A 171 -23.56 30.64 17.79
N ALA A 172 -24.13 31.04 18.93
CA ALA A 172 -24.90 32.27 19.04
C ALA A 172 -24.08 33.51 18.66
N SER A 173 -22.85 33.60 19.17
CA SER A 173 -21.99 34.76 18.92
C SER A 173 -21.62 34.88 17.43
N LEU A 174 -21.28 33.75 16.79
CA LEU A 174 -20.94 33.73 15.38
C LEU A 174 -22.16 34.00 14.50
N PHE A 175 -23.32 33.42 14.83
CA PHE A 175 -24.57 33.64 14.11
C PHE A 175 -24.97 35.12 14.10
N PHE A 176 -24.99 35.78 15.26
CA PHE A 176 -25.33 37.21 15.32
C PHE A 176 -24.26 38.10 14.68
N ALA A 177 -22.99 37.70 14.70
CA ALA A 177 -21.95 38.40 13.95
C ALA A 177 -22.23 38.40 12.44
N LEU A 178 -22.56 37.23 11.88
CA LEU A 178 -22.88 37.06 10.46
C LEU A 178 -24.18 37.77 10.06
N VAL A 179 -25.24 37.66 10.86
CA VAL A 179 -26.51 38.37 10.60
C VAL A 179 -26.31 39.89 10.61
N LEU A 180 -25.59 40.44 11.60
CA LEU A 180 -25.33 41.87 11.65
C LEU A 180 -24.42 42.32 10.50
N ARG A 181 -23.48 41.47 10.09
CA ARG A 181 -22.63 41.74 8.94
C ARG A 181 -23.44 41.82 7.65
N ARG A 182 -24.40 40.91 7.47
CA ARG A 182 -25.36 40.91 6.35
C ARG A 182 -26.14 42.21 6.27
N GLN A 183 -26.59 42.74 7.40
CA GLN A 183 -27.31 44.02 7.47
C GLN A 183 -26.40 45.25 7.45
N ALA A 184 -25.12 45.11 7.06
CA ALA A 184 -24.12 46.18 7.03
C ALA A 184 -23.87 46.87 8.39
N ARG A 185 -24.15 46.22 9.52
CA ARG A 185 -23.91 46.72 10.88
C ARG A 185 -22.54 46.26 11.40
N LEU A 186 -21.47 46.74 10.75
CA LEU A 186 -20.08 46.28 10.95
C LEU A 186 -19.58 46.35 12.40
N ASP A 187 -19.89 47.43 13.13
CA ASP A 187 -19.47 47.58 14.54
C ASP A 187 -20.11 46.52 15.45
N GLY A 188 -21.39 46.23 15.21
CA GLY A 188 -22.13 45.20 15.92
C GLY A 188 -21.58 43.81 15.59
N ALA A 189 -21.36 43.54 14.30
CA ALA A 189 -20.77 42.28 13.84
C ALA A 189 -19.40 42.02 14.48
N THR A 190 -18.52 43.03 14.47
CA THR A 190 -17.16 42.94 15.05
C THR A 190 -17.21 42.73 16.57
N ARG A 191 -18.18 43.34 17.27
CA ARG A 191 -18.38 43.11 18.71
C ARG A 191 -18.78 41.67 19.02
N TRP A 192 -19.70 41.10 18.25
CA TRP A 192 -20.10 39.71 18.42
C TRP A 192 -18.97 38.74 18.06
N LEU A 193 -18.21 39.02 17.01
CA LEU A 193 -17.02 38.25 16.65
C LEU A 193 -15.95 38.28 17.77
N ARG A 194 -15.77 39.43 18.44
CA ARG A 194 -14.91 39.52 19.62
C ARG A 194 -15.44 38.67 20.78
N HIS A 195 -16.75 38.69 21.03
CA HIS A 195 -17.36 37.83 22.05
C HIS A 195 -17.15 36.34 21.74
N TYR A 196 -17.25 35.95 20.47
CA TYR A 196 -16.93 34.60 20.02
C TYR A 196 -15.50 34.21 20.42
N PHE A 197 -14.49 35.00 20.03
CA PHE A 197 -13.10 34.73 20.39
C PHE A 197 -12.86 34.64 21.91
N THR A 198 -13.52 35.49 22.72
CA THR A 198 -13.39 35.42 24.19
C THR A 198 -13.99 34.16 24.82
N SER A 199 -14.79 33.40 24.06
CA SER A 199 -15.42 32.17 24.50
C SER A 199 -14.72 30.89 24.04
N LEU A 200 -13.62 31.02 23.29
CA LEU A 200 -12.87 29.91 22.74
C LEU A 200 -11.64 29.57 23.60
N ASP A 201 -11.29 28.29 23.61
CA ASP A 201 -10.00 27.80 24.07
C ASP A 201 -9.15 27.47 22.83
N PRO A 202 -8.00 28.13 22.60
CA PRO A 202 -7.14 27.83 21.46
C PRO A 202 -6.63 26.38 21.41
N ARG A 203 -6.68 25.63 22.52
CA ARG A 203 -6.32 24.20 22.55
C ARG A 203 -7.48 23.26 22.19
N ALA A 204 -8.70 23.78 22.10
CA ALA A 204 -9.91 23.00 21.90
C ALA A 204 -10.93 23.82 21.11
N LEU A 205 -10.63 24.06 19.84
CA LEU A 205 -11.52 24.70 18.87
C LEU A 205 -12.42 23.66 18.23
N HIS A 206 -13.72 23.93 18.22
CA HIS A 206 -14.70 23.14 17.51
C HIS A 206 -14.69 23.45 16.00
N ARG A 207 -15.32 22.58 15.20
CA ARG A 207 -15.35 22.64 13.73
C ARG A 207 -15.99 23.92 13.19
N GLU A 208 -16.87 24.59 13.93
CA GLU A 208 -17.49 25.85 13.52
C GLU A 208 -16.46 26.98 13.36
N PHE A 209 -15.24 26.82 13.87
CA PHE A 209 -14.16 27.76 13.59
C PHE A 209 -13.79 27.81 12.09
N ALA A 210 -14.12 26.76 11.31
CA ALA A 210 -14.02 26.78 9.85
C ALA A 210 -14.78 27.96 9.22
N VAL A 211 -15.91 28.36 9.80
CA VAL A 211 -16.70 29.53 9.36
C VAL A 211 -15.89 30.83 9.51
N VAL A 212 -15.05 30.93 10.55
CA VAL A 212 -14.16 32.09 10.73
C VAL A 212 -13.06 32.09 9.68
N LEU A 213 -12.47 30.93 9.38
CA LEU A 213 -11.45 30.80 8.34
C LEU A 213 -12.03 31.13 6.95
N GLU A 214 -13.20 30.59 6.61
CA GLU A 214 -13.94 30.94 5.38
C GLU A 214 -14.26 32.43 5.31
N GLY A 215 -14.78 33.00 6.40
CA GLY A 215 -15.14 34.41 6.42
C GLY A 215 -13.93 35.33 6.24
N VAL A 216 -12.74 34.93 6.67
CA VAL A 216 -11.50 35.67 6.34
C VAL A 216 -11.10 35.48 4.88
N ALA A 217 -11.14 34.25 4.38
CA ALA A 217 -10.80 33.93 2.99
C ALA A 217 -11.65 34.74 2.01
N HIS A 218 -12.93 34.89 2.29
CA HIS A 218 -13.90 35.62 1.47
C HIS A 218 -14.03 37.12 1.82
N GLU A 219 -13.17 37.66 2.70
CA GLU A 219 -13.22 39.05 3.18
C GLU A 219 -14.57 39.47 3.80
N ALA A 220 -15.27 38.47 4.32
CA ALA A 220 -16.65 38.54 4.73
C ALA A 220 -16.84 39.40 5.99
N TYR A 221 -15.85 39.47 6.90
CA TYR A 221 -15.95 40.25 8.15
C TYR A 221 -15.64 41.75 8.02
N GLY A 222 -15.20 42.21 6.86
CA GLY A 222 -14.72 43.60 6.66
C GLY A 222 -13.39 43.89 7.37
N PRO A 223 -12.82 45.10 7.22
CA PRO A 223 -11.44 45.40 7.64
C PRO A 223 -11.18 45.21 9.14
N ALA A 224 -12.05 45.73 10.01
CA ALA A 224 -11.88 45.62 11.46
C ALA A 224 -12.09 44.19 11.99
N GLY A 225 -13.01 43.43 11.39
CA GLY A 225 -13.21 42.02 11.72
C GLY A 225 -12.04 41.16 11.25
N ARG A 226 -11.51 41.44 10.05
CA ARG A 226 -10.30 40.81 9.53
C ARG A 226 -9.09 41.01 10.45
N ASP A 227 -8.81 42.26 10.82
CA ASP A 227 -7.72 42.61 11.75
C ASP A 227 -7.84 41.88 13.10
N LEU A 228 -9.06 41.83 13.65
CA LEU A 228 -9.35 41.07 14.86
C LEU A 228 -9.01 39.58 14.72
N VAL A 229 -9.41 38.94 13.62
CA VAL A 229 -9.14 37.51 13.40
C VAL A 229 -7.65 37.25 13.25
N PHE A 230 -6.94 38.02 12.41
CA PHE A 230 -5.50 37.83 12.20
C PHE A 230 -4.70 38.06 13.49
N THR A 231 -5.04 39.10 14.25
CA THR A 231 -4.41 39.36 15.56
C THR A 231 -4.59 38.17 16.48
N GLN A 232 -5.82 37.65 16.60
CA GLN A 232 -6.11 36.55 17.51
C GLN A 232 -5.44 35.24 17.09
N LEU A 233 -5.44 34.92 15.79
CA LEU A 233 -4.75 33.75 15.23
C LEU A 233 -3.24 33.85 15.44
N GLY A 234 -2.65 35.03 15.26
CA GLY A 234 -1.23 35.27 15.52
C GLY A 234 -0.85 35.06 16.99
N GLU A 235 -1.69 35.51 17.91
CA GLU A 235 -1.51 35.28 19.36
C GLU A 235 -1.60 33.79 19.71
N TRP A 236 -2.61 33.08 19.21
CA TRP A 236 -2.79 31.65 19.46
C TRP A 236 -1.67 30.81 18.86
N SER A 237 -1.26 31.11 17.62
CA SER A 237 -0.13 30.47 16.97
C SER A 237 1.15 30.62 17.81
N ARG A 238 1.45 31.84 18.29
CA ARG A 238 2.60 32.07 19.18
C ARG A 238 2.50 31.28 20.49
N LEU A 239 1.33 31.29 21.13
CA LEU A 239 1.08 30.60 22.40
C LEU A 239 1.23 29.07 22.27
N LEU A 240 0.70 28.48 21.21
CA LEU A 240 0.67 27.04 21.03
C LEU A 240 2.02 26.51 20.51
N ARG A 241 2.70 27.26 19.63
CA ARG A 241 3.98 26.85 19.07
C ARG A 241 5.16 26.92 20.06
N ASP A 242 4.96 27.51 21.24
CA ASP A 242 5.90 27.36 22.36
C ASP A 242 5.98 25.90 22.84
N ASP A 243 4.93 25.09 22.61
CA ASP A 243 4.95 23.65 22.87
C ASP A 243 5.56 22.88 21.69
N GLN A 244 6.73 22.30 21.93
CA GLN A 244 7.45 21.49 20.94
C GLN A 244 6.69 20.22 20.54
N ALA A 245 5.78 19.71 21.38
CA ALA A 245 4.95 18.56 21.02
C ALA A 245 3.98 18.92 19.88
N ILE A 246 3.30 20.07 19.99
CA ILE A 246 2.39 20.57 18.95
C ILE A 246 3.14 20.78 17.64
N VAL A 247 4.30 21.44 17.68
CA VAL A 247 5.12 21.68 16.47
C VAL A 247 5.52 20.37 15.80
N ARG A 248 6.01 19.38 16.57
CA ARG A 248 6.39 18.07 16.03
C ARG A 248 5.21 17.34 15.40
N GLU A 249 4.03 17.45 16.01
CA GLU A 249 2.81 16.86 15.46
C GLU A 249 2.45 17.46 14.10
N GLN A 250 2.56 18.78 13.94
CA GLN A 250 2.29 19.42 12.64
C GLN A 250 3.31 19.00 11.57
N VAL A 251 4.59 18.94 11.93
CA VAL A 251 5.65 18.45 11.03
C VAL A 251 5.40 16.98 10.64
N GLU A 252 4.93 16.16 11.58
CA GLU A 252 4.55 14.77 11.32
C GLU A 252 3.34 14.66 10.38
N LYS A 253 2.32 15.52 10.51
CA LYS A 253 1.18 15.57 9.59
C LYS A 253 1.63 15.88 8.15
N TRP A 254 2.50 16.87 7.97
CA TRP A 254 3.09 17.18 6.66
C TRP A 254 3.99 16.06 6.11
N TYR A 255 4.77 15.41 6.97
CA TYR A 255 5.57 14.25 6.59
C TYR A 255 4.69 13.09 6.09
N ARG A 256 3.56 12.81 6.77
CA ARG A 256 2.62 11.76 6.36
C ARG A 256 1.94 12.08 5.04
N GLU A 257 1.53 13.32 4.86
CA GLU A 257 1.00 13.84 3.60
C GLU A 257 1.96 13.56 2.42
N LEU A 258 3.25 13.90 2.57
CA LEU A 258 4.29 13.54 1.59
C LEU A 258 4.40 12.03 1.37
N SER A 259 4.38 11.26 2.46
CA SER A 259 4.55 9.80 2.41
C SER A 259 3.41 9.07 1.70
N VAL A 260 2.18 9.57 1.79
CA VAL A 260 1.00 8.99 1.13
C VAL A 260 0.98 9.34 -0.36
N HIS A 261 1.49 10.51 -0.75
CA HIS A 261 1.54 10.98 -2.13
C HIS A 261 2.72 10.42 -2.94
N ARG A 262 3.10 9.16 -2.74
CA ARG A 262 4.19 8.49 -3.49
C ARG A 262 3.68 7.65 -4.66
N GLY A 263 4.48 7.59 -5.72
CA GLY A 263 4.27 6.66 -6.82
C GLY A 263 4.51 5.21 -6.39
N THR A 264 3.95 4.27 -7.15
CA THR A 264 4.24 2.83 -7.02
C THR A 264 5.01 2.36 -8.23
N ILE A 265 6.14 1.70 -8.01
CA ILE A 265 6.97 1.18 -9.09
C ILE A 265 6.57 -0.28 -9.34
N ASP A 266 6.23 -0.59 -10.59
CA ASP A 266 6.07 -1.98 -11.01
C ASP A 266 7.46 -2.61 -11.17
N ASP A 267 7.65 -3.83 -10.66
CA ASP A 267 8.89 -4.58 -10.85
C ASP A 267 9.16 -4.84 -12.36
N ALA A 268 8.12 -4.79 -13.20
CA ALA A 268 8.24 -4.84 -14.65
C ALA A 268 9.00 -3.65 -15.27
N ALA A 269 9.12 -2.52 -14.56
CA ALA A 269 9.93 -1.38 -15.00
C ALA A 269 11.45 -1.67 -14.91
N TYR A 270 11.86 -2.50 -13.94
CA TYR A 270 13.24 -2.93 -13.73
C TYR A 270 13.30 -4.47 -13.60
N PRO A 271 12.96 -5.21 -14.66
CA PRO A 271 12.68 -6.64 -14.59
C PRO A 271 13.92 -7.47 -14.22
N THR A 272 15.11 -7.04 -14.63
CA THR A 272 16.35 -7.78 -14.37
C THR A 272 16.88 -7.46 -12.99
N LEU A 273 16.92 -6.17 -12.64
CA LEU A 273 17.39 -5.67 -11.35
C LEU A 273 16.51 -6.20 -10.21
N SER A 274 15.19 -6.19 -10.36
CA SER A 274 14.25 -6.73 -9.37
C SER A 274 14.45 -8.22 -9.08
N THR A 275 14.93 -8.97 -10.07
CA THR A 275 15.16 -10.41 -9.95
C THR A 275 16.51 -10.75 -9.31
N ILE A 276 17.56 -10.00 -9.64
CA ILE A 276 18.94 -10.36 -9.27
C ILE A 276 19.54 -9.48 -8.17
N CYS A 277 18.91 -8.38 -7.78
CA CYS A 277 19.36 -7.51 -6.71
C CYS A 277 18.63 -7.84 -5.40
N PRO A 278 19.32 -8.40 -4.38
CA PRO A 278 18.72 -8.65 -3.07
C PRO A 278 18.21 -7.37 -2.39
N GLU A 279 18.87 -6.24 -2.63
CA GLU A 279 18.52 -4.93 -2.09
C GLU A 279 17.44 -4.20 -2.90
N TRP A 280 16.86 -4.84 -3.93
CA TRP A 280 15.80 -4.23 -4.76
C TRP A 280 14.65 -3.62 -3.93
N PRO A 281 14.12 -4.24 -2.86
CA PRO A 281 13.06 -3.63 -2.06
C PRO A 281 13.44 -2.26 -1.47
N VAL A 282 14.72 -2.07 -1.11
CA VAL A 282 15.22 -0.79 -0.57
C VAL A 282 15.34 0.25 -1.69
N VAL A 283 15.90 -0.14 -2.84
CA VAL A 283 16.01 0.73 -4.01
C VAL A 283 14.63 1.20 -4.47
N LYS A 284 13.68 0.26 -4.56
CA LYS A 284 12.29 0.53 -4.91
C LYS A 284 11.62 1.51 -3.93
N ASP A 285 11.72 1.27 -2.62
CA ASP A 285 11.12 2.18 -1.62
C ASP A 285 11.72 3.60 -1.70
N VAL A 286 13.04 3.73 -1.92
CA VAL A 286 13.69 5.03 -2.09
C VAL A 286 13.20 5.75 -3.35
N LEU A 287 13.08 5.06 -4.48
CA LEU A 287 12.56 5.64 -5.72
C LEU A 287 11.10 6.07 -5.57
N GLU A 288 10.26 5.21 -4.98
CA GLU A 288 8.86 5.52 -4.70
C GLU A 288 8.75 6.76 -3.79
N ARG A 289 9.53 6.82 -2.71
CA ARG A 289 9.55 8.00 -1.82
C ARG A 289 10.04 9.26 -2.53
N ALA A 290 11.09 9.19 -3.35
CA ALA A 290 11.60 10.35 -4.09
C ALA A 290 10.53 10.91 -5.04
N SER A 291 9.76 10.04 -5.71
CA SER A 291 8.67 10.46 -6.60
C SER A 291 7.56 11.28 -5.92
N ALA A 292 7.43 11.16 -4.59
CA ALA A 292 6.38 11.84 -3.85
C ALA A 292 6.48 13.37 -3.93
N VAL A 293 7.71 13.89 -4.05
CA VAL A 293 7.96 15.33 -4.15
C VAL A 293 7.28 15.91 -5.39
N GLY A 294 7.34 15.21 -6.53
CA GLY A 294 6.67 15.62 -7.76
C GLY A 294 5.15 15.64 -7.64
N PHE A 295 4.55 14.59 -7.09
CA PHE A 295 3.09 14.52 -6.89
C PHE A 295 2.58 15.60 -5.92
N VAL A 296 3.30 15.84 -4.83
CA VAL A 296 2.96 16.90 -3.88
C VAL A 296 3.11 18.28 -4.51
N PHE A 297 4.15 18.50 -5.33
CA PHE A 297 4.27 19.73 -6.11
C PHE A 297 3.04 19.95 -6.99
N GLU A 298 2.62 18.96 -7.78
CA GLU A 298 1.45 19.06 -8.65
C GLU A 298 0.17 19.36 -7.87
N LYS A 299 -0.04 18.67 -6.73
CA LYS A 299 -1.17 18.91 -5.83
C LYS A 299 -1.21 20.37 -5.40
N TYR A 300 -0.17 20.87 -4.74
CA TYR A 300 -0.20 22.23 -4.17
C TYR A 300 -0.04 23.33 -5.22
N ASP A 301 0.58 23.07 -6.37
CA ASP A 301 0.59 23.99 -7.51
C ASP A 301 -0.82 24.18 -8.08
N SER A 302 -1.60 23.09 -8.17
CA SER A 302 -3.00 23.16 -8.58
C SER A 302 -3.84 23.97 -7.59
N VAL A 303 -3.63 23.78 -6.28
CA VAL A 303 -4.31 24.55 -5.24
C VAL A 303 -3.94 26.02 -5.37
N LEU A 304 -2.65 26.37 -5.49
CA LEU A 304 -2.20 27.76 -5.62
C LEU A 304 -2.82 28.47 -6.84
N LYS A 305 -2.85 27.80 -7.98
CA LYS A 305 -3.34 28.33 -9.27
C LYS A 305 -4.86 28.32 -9.41
N ALA A 306 -5.59 27.62 -8.53
CA ALA A 306 -7.03 27.54 -8.62
C ALA A 306 -7.67 28.94 -8.62
N PRO A 307 -8.67 29.22 -9.49
CA PRO A 307 -9.33 30.51 -9.50
C PRO A 307 -10.06 30.74 -8.17
N ILE A 308 -9.92 31.94 -7.62
CA ILE A 308 -10.67 32.31 -6.41
C ILE A 308 -12.09 32.67 -6.86
N HIS A 309 -13.06 31.82 -6.49
CA HIS A 309 -14.47 32.12 -6.66
C HIS A 309 -14.94 32.96 -5.46
N GLN A 310 -14.97 34.29 -5.63
CA GLN A 310 -15.63 35.17 -4.68
C GLN A 310 -17.06 35.44 -5.15
N SER A 311 -18.05 35.21 -4.29
CA SER A 311 -19.42 35.63 -4.56
C SER A 311 -19.45 37.16 -4.71
N LEU A 312 -20.11 37.66 -5.75
CA LEU A 312 -20.12 39.09 -6.11
C LEU A 312 -20.88 39.94 -5.08
N ARG A 313 -21.75 39.31 -4.29
CA ARG A 313 -22.60 39.96 -3.30
C ARG A 313 -22.26 39.48 -1.90
N VAL A 314 -22.23 40.41 -0.96
CA VAL A 314 -21.99 40.11 0.46
C VAL A 314 -23.10 39.22 1.03
N GLU A 315 -24.35 39.40 0.58
CA GLU A 315 -25.46 38.56 1.05
C GLU A 315 -25.24 37.08 0.74
N ASP A 316 -24.79 36.76 -0.47
CA ASP A 316 -24.52 35.40 -0.89
C ASP A 316 -23.37 34.78 -0.06
N GLN A 317 -22.29 35.53 0.18
CA GLN A 317 -21.20 35.09 1.07
C GLN A 317 -21.67 34.83 2.50
N MET A 318 -22.59 35.66 3.01
CA MET A 318 -23.16 35.46 4.35
C MET A 318 -24.09 34.26 4.39
N ASP A 319 -24.84 33.98 3.32
CA ASP A 319 -25.67 32.77 3.20
C ASP A 319 -24.78 31.53 3.24
N ASP A 320 -23.68 31.50 2.49
CA ASP A 320 -22.74 30.36 2.48
C ASP A 320 -22.16 30.12 3.89
N LEU A 321 -21.70 31.17 4.59
CA LEU A 321 -21.16 31.06 5.95
C LEU A 321 -22.21 30.66 6.98
N LEU A 322 -23.43 31.20 6.87
CA LEU A 322 -24.54 30.83 7.74
C LEU A 322 -24.96 29.40 7.49
N GLU A 323 -24.97 28.94 6.23
CA GLU A 323 -25.25 27.56 5.87
C GLU A 323 -24.22 26.62 6.51
N ILE A 324 -22.92 26.89 6.38
CA ILE A 324 -21.87 26.11 7.06
C ILE A 324 -22.11 26.09 8.58
N LEU A 325 -22.33 27.25 9.20
CA LEU A 325 -22.54 27.35 10.65
C LEU A 325 -23.75 26.55 11.14
N VAL A 326 -24.89 26.64 10.44
CA VAL A 326 -26.12 26.01 10.90
C VAL A 326 -26.20 24.55 10.49
N THR A 327 -25.59 24.13 9.38
CA THR A 327 -25.65 22.75 8.90
C THR A 327 -24.66 21.81 9.57
N GLU A 328 -23.58 22.36 10.17
CA GLU A 328 -22.66 21.56 10.97
C GLU A 328 -23.41 20.83 12.09
N TYR A 329 -23.17 19.52 12.18
CA TYR A 329 -23.81 18.66 13.16
C TYR A 329 -23.46 19.11 14.57
N ASP A 330 -24.45 19.12 15.46
CA ASP A 330 -24.23 19.46 16.86
C ASP A 330 -23.63 18.26 17.61
N ALA A 331 -23.00 18.50 18.77
CA ALA A 331 -22.31 17.46 19.54
C ALA A 331 -23.18 16.22 19.86
N GLU A 332 -24.50 16.41 19.98
CA GLU A 332 -25.48 15.34 20.21
C GLU A 332 -25.62 14.39 19.00
N GLU A 333 -25.28 14.84 17.78
CA GLU A 333 -25.40 14.09 16.52
C GLU A 333 -24.10 13.33 16.14
N HIS A 334 -22.93 13.75 16.63
CA HIS A 334 -21.63 13.16 16.27
C HIS A 334 -21.51 11.63 16.49
N PRO A 335 -22.05 11.02 17.57
CA PRO A 335 -21.97 9.56 17.75
C PRO A 335 -22.56 8.78 16.57
N HIS A 336 -23.74 9.18 16.10
CA HIS A 336 -24.39 8.56 14.94
C HIS A 336 -23.58 8.79 13.67
N ARG A 337 -22.99 9.99 13.49
CA ARG A 337 -22.20 10.33 12.31
C ARG A 337 -20.92 9.51 12.21
N ARG A 338 -20.20 9.30 13.31
CA ARG A 338 -19.00 8.46 13.36
C ARG A 338 -19.30 7.02 12.96
N GLU A 339 -20.40 6.44 13.47
CA GLU A 339 -20.84 5.10 13.05
C GLU A 339 -21.22 5.06 11.56
N ILE A 340 -21.89 6.10 11.04
CA ILE A 340 -22.24 6.21 9.62
C ILE A 340 -20.98 6.21 8.75
N VAL A 341 -19.99 7.05 9.06
CA VAL A 341 -18.72 7.14 8.30
C VAL A 341 -17.99 5.80 8.30
N PHE A 342 -17.88 5.16 9.45
CA PHE A 342 -17.28 3.83 9.54
C PHE A 342 -17.99 2.82 8.63
N HIS A 343 -19.32 2.74 8.68
CA HIS A 343 -20.07 1.80 7.84
C HIS A 343 -20.02 2.16 6.36
N GLU A 344 -19.94 3.44 5.99
CA GLU A 344 -19.70 3.88 4.60
C GLU A 344 -18.31 3.44 4.11
N ALA A 345 -17.27 3.53 4.94
CA ALA A 345 -15.92 3.05 4.64
C ALA A 345 -15.85 1.51 4.46
N VAL A 346 -16.65 0.74 5.22
CA VAL A 346 -16.76 -0.72 5.05
C VAL A 346 -17.38 -1.06 3.69
N LEU A 347 -18.36 -0.28 3.23
CA LEU A 347 -18.97 -0.48 1.92
C LEU A 347 -18.01 -0.11 0.78
N SER A 348 -17.32 1.03 0.88
CA SER A 348 -16.34 1.46 -0.13
C SER A 348 -15.12 0.53 -0.23
N SER A 349 -14.73 -0.08 0.89
CA SER A 349 -13.64 -1.07 0.96
C SER A 349 -14.08 -2.50 0.62
N GLY A 350 -15.33 -2.70 0.16
CA GLY A 350 -15.83 -4.01 -0.25
C GLY A 350 -15.88 -5.05 0.87
N GLY A 351 -16.08 -4.61 2.12
CA GLY A 351 -16.17 -5.48 3.31
C GLY A 351 -14.83 -5.80 3.97
N ASP A 352 -13.72 -5.23 3.49
CA ASP A 352 -12.42 -5.28 4.15
C ASP A 352 -12.39 -4.34 5.36
N LEU A 353 -12.43 -4.92 6.57
CA LEU A 353 -12.57 -4.14 7.80
C LEU A 353 -11.29 -3.39 8.19
N ASP A 354 -10.11 -3.94 7.87
CA ASP A 354 -8.85 -3.32 8.27
C ASP A 354 -8.62 -2.08 7.42
N ARG A 355 -8.79 -2.20 6.10
CA ARG A 355 -8.76 -1.05 5.19
C ARG A 355 -9.85 -0.01 5.51
N ALA A 356 -11.05 -0.47 5.86
CA ALA A 356 -12.14 0.42 6.23
C ALA A 356 -11.88 1.17 7.53
N ARG A 357 -11.24 0.54 8.52
CA ARG A 357 -10.83 1.22 9.77
C ARG A 357 -9.76 2.27 9.49
N GLU A 358 -8.74 1.93 8.72
CA GLU A 358 -7.70 2.90 8.37
C GLU A 358 -8.28 4.13 7.63
N ALA A 359 -9.20 3.90 6.69
CA ALA A 359 -9.89 4.99 5.99
C ALA A 359 -10.83 5.77 6.92
N ALA A 360 -11.62 5.08 7.74
CA ALA A 360 -12.57 5.71 8.65
C ALA A 360 -11.89 6.46 9.79
N ASP A 361 -10.75 6.00 10.30
CA ASP A 361 -10.05 6.63 11.42
C ASP A 361 -9.56 8.04 11.02
N ALA A 362 -9.11 8.23 9.78
CA ALA A 362 -8.79 9.56 9.25
C ALA A 362 -10.02 10.49 9.18
N ASP A 363 -11.15 9.96 8.69
CA ASP A 363 -12.40 10.73 8.61
C ASP A 363 -13.03 10.96 10.01
N ILE A 364 -12.85 10.03 10.95
CA ILE A 364 -13.33 10.12 12.33
C ILE A 364 -12.45 11.08 13.14
N GLU A 365 -11.14 11.11 12.91
CA GLU A 365 -10.23 12.12 13.46
C GLU A 365 -10.69 13.52 13.03
N ALA A 366 -11.11 13.67 11.77
CA ALA A 366 -11.71 14.92 11.34
C ALA A 366 -13.04 15.24 12.05
N LEU A 367 -13.82 14.22 12.43
CA LEU A 367 -15.04 14.36 13.24
C LEU A 367 -14.75 14.49 14.75
N GLU A 368 -13.48 14.59 15.18
CA GLU A 368 -13.18 14.89 16.58
C GLU A 368 -13.82 16.21 16.99
N ASP A 369 -14.34 16.23 18.23
CA ASP A 369 -15.15 17.33 18.72
C ASP A 369 -14.34 18.65 18.78
N THR A 370 -13.02 18.58 18.96
CA THR A 370 -12.15 19.76 19.07
C THR A 370 -10.72 19.52 18.60
N LEU A 371 -10.12 20.52 17.95
CA LEU A 371 -8.69 20.57 17.58
C LEU A 371 -8.02 21.81 18.17
N ASP A 372 -6.72 21.78 18.44
CA ASP A 372 -5.99 23.02 18.72
C ASP A 372 -5.91 23.90 17.46
N ALA A 373 -5.75 25.21 17.65
CA ALA A 373 -5.78 26.18 16.56
C ALA A 373 -4.72 25.94 15.48
N VAL A 374 -3.56 25.39 15.83
CA VAL A 374 -2.51 25.09 14.85
C VAL A 374 -2.87 23.83 14.07
N SER A 375 -3.31 22.77 14.77
CA SER A 375 -3.80 21.55 14.12
C SER A 375 -4.97 21.80 13.18
N LEU A 376 -5.92 22.67 13.54
CA LEU A 376 -7.05 23.02 12.68
C LEU A 376 -6.58 23.66 11.37
N VAL A 377 -5.57 24.53 11.43
CA VAL A 377 -4.96 25.15 10.24
C VAL A 377 -4.25 24.10 9.39
N THR A 378 -3.45 23.22 9.99
CA THR A 378 -2.78 22.13 9.25
C THR A 378 -3.81 21.20 8.58
N HIS A 379 -4.87 20.85 9.29
CA HIS A 379 -5.95 20.02 8.76
C HIS A 379 -6.69 20.72 7.61
N SER A 380 -6.92 22.03 7.74
CA SER A 380 -7.50 22.87 6.68
C SER A 380 -6.61 22.96 5.43
N ALA A 381 -5.29 22.84 5.59
CA ALA A 381 -4.35 22.85 4.48
C ALA A 381 -4.32 21.51 3.72
N ILE A 382 -4.28 20.40 4.47
CA ILE A 382 -4.08 19.05 3.92
C ILE A 382 -5.39 18.40 3.47
N HIS A 383 -6.46 18.56 4.25
CA HIS A 383 -7.77 17.90 4.10
C HIS A 383 -8.94 18.89 4.17
N PRO A 384 -9.03 19.87 3.25
CA PRO A 384 -10.09 20.88 3.25
C PRO A 384 -11.51 20.28 3.17
N GLU A 385 -11.67 19.16 2.46
CA GLU A 385 -12.93 18.45 2.29
C GLU A 385 -13.54 17.97 3.60
N LEU A 386 -12.71 17.61 4.57
CA LEU A 386 -13.15 17.07 5.85
C LEU A 386 -13.74 18.15 6.77
N LEU A 387 -13.35 19.41 6.56
CA LEU A 387 -13.88 20.58 7.25
C LEU A 387 -14.92 21.35 6.42
N GLY A 388 -15.22 20.89 5.19
CA GLY A 388 -16.15 21.56 4.29
C GLY A 388 -15.70 22.95 3.85
N ILE A 389 -14.39 23.22 3.87
CA ILE A 389 -13.83 24.52 3.53
C ILE A 389 -13.48 24.65 2.04
N SER A 390 -13.50 25.89 1.56
CA SER A 390 -13.18 26.28 0.20
C SER A 390 -11.68 26.17 -0.07
N GLN A 391 -11.33 26.05 -1.36
CA GLN A 391 -9.94 26.12 -1.80
C GLN A 391 -9.27 27.45 -1.43
N ASN A 392 -10.04 28.54 -1.30
CA ASN A 392 -9.50 29.83 -0.91
C ASN A 392 -9.06 29.83 0.57
N THR A 393 -9.79 29.14 1.43
CA THR A 393 -9.39 28.90 2.82
C THR A 393 -8.22 27.94 2.90
N GLN A 394 -8.24 26.86 2.12
CA GLN A 394 -7.09 25.95 2.01
C GLN A 394 -5.82 26.71 1.65
N LYS A 395 -5.89 27.65 0.71
CA LYS A 395 -4.75 28.50 0.32
C LYS A 395 -4.15 29.27 1.49
N LEU A 396 -5.00 29.92 2.30
CA LEU A 396 -4.55 30.65 3.49
C LEU A 396 -3.95 29.70 4.53
N ALA A 397 -4.54 28.52 4.69
CA ALA A 397 -4.07 27.50 5.62
C ALA A 397 -2.69 26.95 5.23
N VAL A 398 -2.44 26.66 3.95
CA VAL A 398 -1.12 26.26 3.44
C VAL A 398 -0.08 27.35 3.71
N GLY A 399 -0.41 28.62 3.43
CA GLY A 399 0.46 29.75 3.72
C GLY A 399 0.77 29.94 5.21
N ALA A 400 -0.19 29.64 6.09
CA ALA A 400 -0.02 29.67 7.54
C ALA A 400 0.83 28.51 8.08
N GLY A 401 0.76 27.34 7.45
CA GLY A 401 1.50 26.12 7.79
C GLY A 401 2.86 25.96 7.11
N LYS A 402 3.30 26.97 6.34
CA LYS A 402 4.51 26.94 5.50
C LYS A 402 5.75 26.39 6.21
N SER A 403 6.06 26.86 7.43
CA SER A 403 7.26 26.41 8.16
C SER A 403 7.22 24.92 8.53
N ASP A 404 6.03 24.41 8.86
CA ASP A 404 5.84 23.02 9.22
C ASP A 404 5.90 22.13 7.97
N PHE A 405 5.40 22.63 6.84
CA PHE A 405 5.52 21.98 5.54
C PHE A 405 6.99 21.89 5.10
N GLU A 406 7.74 22.99 5.15
CA GLU A 406 9.20 22.99 4.85
C GLU A 406 9.96 22.01 5.75
N SER A 407 9.63 21.99 7.05
CA SER A 407 10.26 21.08 8.02
C SER A 407 9.88 19.61 7.76
N GLY A 408 8.62 19.34 7.41
CA GLY A 408 8.12 18.01 7.03
C GLY A 408 8.81 17.49 5.78
N LEU A 409 8.94 18.35 4.76
CA LEU A 409 9.69 18.06 3.53
C LEU A 409 11.15 17.75 3.84
N GLY A 410 11.85 18.61 4.59
CA GLY A 410 13.25 18.39 4.93
C GLY A 410 13.50 17.10 5.71
N ARG A 411 12.58 16.71 6.61
CA ARG A 411 12.63 15.41 7.29
C ARG A 411 12.42 14.26 6.31
N PHE A 412 11.39 14.36 5.46
CA PHE A 412 11.06 13.33 4.47
C PHE A 412 12.21 13.08 3.49
N THR A 413 12.80 14.15 2.95
CA THR A 413 13.93 14.06 2.01
C THR A 413 15.19 13.54 2.68
N SER A 414 15.50 14.01 3.89
CA SER A 414 16.62 13.49 4.66
C SER A 414 16.50 11.99 4.94
N GLU A 415 15.30 11.46 5.16
CA GLU A 415 15.09 10.05 5.51
C GLU A 415 15.32 9.13 4.31
N TYR A 416 14.71 9.40 3.15
CA TYR A 416 14.93 8.54 1.98
C TYR A 416 16.36 8.69 1.43
N ARG A 417 16.98 9.87 1.53
CA ARG A 417 18.40 10.08 1.16
C ARG A 417 19.33 9.27 2.05
N ALA A 418 19.02 9.13 3.33
CA ALA A 418 19.79 8.28 4.25
C ALA A 418 19.64 6.78 3.93
N ALA A 419 18.53 6.38 3.33
CA ALA A 419 18.29 5.01 2.87
C ALA A 419 18.83 4.73 1.46
N HIS A 420 19.19 5.76 0.69
CA HIS A 420 19.74 5.61 -0.67
C HIS A 420 21.05 4.82 -0.66
N LEU A 421 21.18 3.90 -1.62
CA LEU A 421 22.35 3.04 -1.76
C LEU A 421 23.19 3.49 -2.95
N ASP A 422 24.44 3.89 -2.73
CA ASP A 422 25.35 4.19 -3.85
C ASP A 422 25.80 2.91 -4.60
N VAL A 423 25.69 1.77 -3.94
CA VAL A 423 26.17 0.46 -4.42
C VAL A 423 25.22 -0.63 -3.97
N VAL A 424 24.87 -1.53 -4.89
CA VAL A 424 24.02 -2.70 -4.64
C VAL A 424 24.73 -4.00 -5.04
N THR A 425 24.21 -5.12 -4.54
CA THR A 425 24.72 -6.44 -4.87
C THR A 425 23.92 -7.03 -6.04
N LEU A 426 24.59 -7.54 -7.06
CA LEU A 426 23.97 -8.33 -8.12
C LEU A 426 24.30 -9.80 -7.88
N ALA A 427 23.29 -10.64 -7.71
CA ALA A 427 23.42 -12.04 -7.35
C ALA A 427 22.69 -12.96 -8.33
N LEU A 428 23.41 -13.92 -8.90
CA LEU A 428 22.88 -15.00 -9.73
C LEU A 428 22.89 -16.30 -8.92
N GLY A 429 21.69 -16.81 -8.62
CA GLY A 429 21.50 -18.09 -7.93
C GLY A 429 21.65 -19.31 -8.86
N PRO A 430 21.62 -20.54 -8.30
CA PRO A 430 21.77 -21.78 -9.08
C PRO A 430 20.65 -22.04 -10.09
N ALA A 431 19.50 -21.35 -9.95
CA ALA A 431 18.33 -21.51 -10.79
C ALA A 431 18.04 -20.30 -11.70
N HIS A 432 19.00 -19.38 -11.88
CA HIS A 432 18.78 -18.16 -12.68
C HIS A 432 18.55 -18.45 -14.19
N SER A 433 18.90 -19.64 -14.67
CA SER A 433 18.61 -20.10 -16.03
C SER A 433 18.51 -21.62 -16.11
N ASN A 434 17.90 -22.15 -17.17
CA ASN A 434 17.88 -23.60 -17.44
C ASN A 434 19.30 -24.18 -17.62
N PHE A 435 20.23 -23.38 -18.12
CA PHE A 435 21.63 -23.78 -18.20
C PHE A 435 22.26 -23.89 -16.81
N ALA A 436 21.96 -22.95 -15.91
CA ALA A 436 22.47 -22.92 -14.55
C ALA A 436 22.06 -24.16 -13.75
N SER A 437 20.78 -24.52 -13.84
CA SER A 437 20.26 -25.73 -13.19
C SER A 437 20.82 -27.02 -13.79
N THR A 438 20.98 -27.08 -15.12
CA THR A 438 21.48 -28.28 -15.82
C THR A 438 22.97 -28.52 -15.60
N LEU A 439 23.79 -27.46 -15.63
CA LEU A 439 25.25 -27.54 -15.50
C LEU A 439 25.73 -27.42 -14.05
N GLY A 440 24.83 -27.35 -13.08
CA GLY A 440 25.18 -27.27 -11.66
C GLY A 440 25.90 -25.98 -11.28
N PHE A 441 25.47 -24.85 -11.86
CA PHE A 441 25.98 -23.53 -11.47
C PHE A 441 25.70 -23.27 -10.00
N GLY A 442 26.70 -22.74 -9.29
CA GLY A 442 26.59 -22.40 -7.89
C GLY A 442 25.86 -21.06 -7.67
N SER A 443 26.34 -20.28 -6.72
CA SER A 443 25.96 -18.88 -6.56
C SER A 443 27.07 -17.97 -7.05
N TRP A 444 26.72 -16.85 -7.65
CA TRP A 444 27.64 -15.79 -7.99
C TRP A 444 27.07 -14.46 -7.50
N SER A 445 27.92 -13.60 -6.95
CA SER A 445 27.50 -12.27 -6.49
C SER A 445 28.65 -11.28 -6.61
N LEU A 446 28.33 -10.03 -6.95
CA LEU A 446 29.28 -8.92 -6.91
C LEU A 446 28.57 -7.61 -6.58
N THR A 447 29.33 -6.55 -6.36
CA THR A 447 28.81 -5.20 -6.16
C THR A 447 28.88 -4.39 -7.45
N THR A 448 27.93 -3.48 -7.69
CA THR A 448 27.91 -2.58 -8.86
C THR A 448 29.13 -1.66 -8.99
N ARG A 449 29.93 -1.50 -7.93
CA ARG A 449 31.22 -0.79 -7.96
C ARG A 449 32.32 -1.51 -8.75
N THR A 450 32.18 -2.81 -8.98
CA THR A 450 33.19 -3.63 -9.66
C THR A 450 33.30 -3.22 -11.12
N GLN A 451 34.52 -3.09 -11.65
CA GLN A 451 34.70 -2.77 -13.06
C GLN A 451 34.12 -3.89 -13.93
N GLN A 452 33.40 -3.52 -14.99
CA GLN A 452 32.69 -4.48 -15.85
C GLN A 452 33.59 -5.60 -16.40
N ALA A 453 34.84 -5.30 -16.78
CA ALA A 453 35.78 -6.30 -17.28
C ALA A 453 36.13 -7.36 -16.22
N GLU A 454 36.29 -6.93 -14.96
CA GLU A 454 36.57 -7.82 -13.83
C GLU A 454 35.34 -8.66 -13.44
N ALA A 455 34.15 -8.04 -13.46
CA ALA A 455 32.87 -8.71 -13.25
C ALA A 455 32.63 -9.85 -14.27
N GLU A 456 32.84 -9.57 -15.56
CA GLU A 456 32.65 -10.56 -16.62
C GLU A 456 33.71 -11.68 -16.57
N ALA A 457 34.93 -11.37 -16.15
CA ALA A 457 35.98 -12.38 -15.92
C ALA A 457 35.64 -13.30 -14.74
N SER A 458 35.16 -12.72 -13.63
CA SER A 458 34.66 -13.44 -12.45
C SER A 458 33.50 -14.38 -12.82
N LEU A 459 32.52 -13.88 -13.59
CA LEU A 459 31.40 -14.68 -14.06
C LEU A 459 31.84 -15.83 -14.99
N SER A 460 32.80 -15.56 -15.87
CA SER A 460 33.41 -16.61 -16.71
C SER A 460 34.08 -17.70 -15.87
N SER A 461 34.83 -17.31 -14.84
CA SER A 461 35.49 -18.26 -13.92
C SER A 461 34.48 -19.10 -13.14
N ALA A 462 33.34 -18.52 -12.72
CA ALA A 462 32.27 -19.26 -12.05
C ALA A 462 31.65 -20.33 -12.96
N TRP A 463 31.42 -19.98 -14.23
CA TRP A 463 30.96 -20.93 -15.24
C TRP A 463 31.99 -22.02 -15.56
N ASP A 464 33.28 -21.68 -15.57
CA ASP A 464 34.36 -22.67 -15.75
C ASP A 464 34.38 -23.71 -14.63
N GLN A 465 34.18 -23.26 -13.39
CA GLN A 465 34.10 -24.15 -12.24
C GLN A 465 32.84 -25.03 -12.29
N ALA A 466 31.69 -24.48 -12.66
CA ALA A 466 30.43 -25.22 -12.79
C ALA A 466 30.53 -26.30 -13.88
N VAL A 467 30.98 -25.92 -15.08
CA VAL A 467 31.14 -26.85 -16.21
C VAL A 467 32.17 -27.93 -15.89
N LYS A 468 33.28 -27.58 -15.22
CA LYS A 468 34.26 -28.58 -14.74
C LYS A 468 33.61 -29.57 -13.78
N GLY A 469 32.84 -29.09 -12.79
CA GLY A 469 32.10 -29.95 -11.87
C GLY A 469 31.10 -30.87 -12.58
N TYR A 470 30.38 -30.35 -13.57
CA TYR A 470 29.47 -31.13 -14.41
C TYR A 470 30.22 -32.20 -15.23
N ILE A 471 31.30 -31.83 -15.91
CA ILE A 471 32.16 -32.76 -16.66
C ILE A 471 32.74 -33.84 -15.74
N ASP A 472 33.19 -33.51 -14.54
CA ASP A 472 33.71 -34.48 -13.56
C ASP A 472 32.61 -35.45 -13.07
N SER A 473 31.35 -35.02 -13.09
CA SER A 473 30.20 -35.87 -12.73
C SER A 473 29.79 -36.82 -13.86
N VAL A 474 29.85 -36.38 -15.12
CA VAL A 474 29.38 -37.11 -16.31
C VAL A 474 30.50 -37.87 -17.05
N SER A 475 31.77 -37.53 -16.81
CA SER A 475 32.91 -38.17 -17.46
C SER A 475 33.00 -39.67 -17.14
N PHE A 476 33.52 -40.43 -18.12
CA PHE A 476 33.70 -41.86 -18.00
C PHE A 476 34.79 -42.20 -16.95
N LYS A 477 34.39 -42.72 -15.79
CA LYS A 477 35.29 -43.09 -14.69
C LYS A 477 35.81 -44.53 -14.82
N ASN A 478 37.04 -44.80 -14.37
CA ASN A 478 37.64 -46.14 -14.36
C ASN A 478 36.79 -47.21 -13.63
N ARG A 479 35.92 -46.81 -12.70
CA ARG A 479 34.99 -47.73 -12.02
C ARG A 479 33.95 -48.34 -12.97
N SER A 480 33.66 -47.69 -14.10
CA SER A 480 32.78 -48.18 -15.16
C SER A 480 33.35 -49.40 -15.91
N PHE A 481 34.64 -49.73 -15.72
CA PHE A 481 35.26 -50.96 -16.23
C PHE A 481 35.06 -52.18 -15.32
N VAL A 482 34.70 -52.00 -14.05
CA VAL A 482 34.73 -53.09 -13.05
C VAL A 482 33.69 -54.17 -13.36
N ALA A 483 32.43 -53.78 -13.59
CA ALA A 483 31.36 -54.72 -13.92
C ALA A 483 31.58 -55.49 -15.26
N PRO A 484 31.91 -54.84 -16.39
CA PRO A 484 32.20 -55.54 -17.64
C PRO A 484 33.48 -56.40 -17.57
N ALA A 485 34.48 -56.00 -16.78
CA ALA A 485 35.67 -56.84 -16.54
C ALA A 485 35.33 -58.12 -15.76
N ILE A 486 34.47 -58.02 -14.73
CA ILE A 486 33.97 -59.17 -13.98
C ILE A 486 33.13 -60.09 -14.89
N ALA A 487 32.23 -59.53 -15.69
CA ALA A 487 31.40 -60.30 -16.62
C ALA A 487 32.25 -61.06 -17.66
N THR A 488 33.30 -60.42 -18.19
CA THR A 488 34.22 -61.05 -19.14
C THR A 488 35.05 -62.15 -18.47
N ALA A 489 35.49 -61.96 -17.22
CA ALA A 489 36.23 -62.97 -16.46
C ALA A 489 35.37 -64.20 -16.12
N VAL A 490 34.11 -63.99 -15.72
CA VAL A 490 33.14 -65.06 -15.41
C VAL A 490 32.79 -65.86 -16.66
N ALA A 491 32.58 -65.20 -17.80
CA ALA A 491 32.31 -65.86 -19.07
C ALA A 491 33.48 -66.73 -19.56
N GLY A 492 34.72 -66.27 -19.37
CA GLY A 492 35.91 -67.07 -19.60
C GLY A 492 35.89 -68.34 -18.74
N LEU A 493 35.68 -68.19 -17.42
CA LEU A 493 35.57 -69.33 -16.49
C LEU A 493 34.51 -70.36 -16.93
N ILE A 494 33.33 -69.93 -17.35
CA ILE A 494 32.25 -70.81 -17.83
C ILE A 494 32.63 -71.50 -19.16
N GLY A 495 33.31 -70.79 -20.05
CA GLY A 495 33.77 -71.33 -21.34
C GLY A 495 34.75 -72.50 -21.21
N THR A 496 35.50 -72.61 -20.10
CA THR A 496 36.43 -73.72 -19.84
C THR A 496 35.76 -75.10 -19.76
N ILE A 497 34.45 -75.13 -19.44
CA ILE A 497 33.65 -76.36 -19.34
C ILE A 497 33.57 -77.07 -20.71
N TRP A 498 33.67 -76.32 -21.80
CA TRP A 498 33.61 -76.83 -23.19
C TRP A 498 35.01 -76.99 -23.81
N GLY A 499 36.05 -77.03 -22.97
CA GLY A 499 37.45 -77.14 -23.39
C GLY A 499 38.09 -75.82 -23.77
N ILE A 500 39.38 -75.88 -24.16
CA ILE A 500 40.21 -74.69 -24.47
C ILE A 500 39.56 -73.83 -25.57
N GLY A 501 38.92 -74.45 -26.57
CA GLY A 501 38.19 -73.73 -27.61
C GLY A 501 36.97 -72.96 -27.10
N GLY A 502 36.20 -73.55 -26.17
CA GLY A 502 35.04 -72.91 -25.55
C GLY A 502 35.40 -71.69 -24.69
N PHE A 503 36.54 -71.73 -24.01
CA PHE A 503 37.10 -70.60 -23.27
C PHE A 503 37.33 -69.37 -24.16
N PHE A 504 38.01 -69.57 -25.30
CA PHE A 504 38.31 -68.48 -26.23
C PHE A 504 37.06 -67.94 -26.93
N ILE A 505 36.10 -68.81 -27.27
CA ILE A 505 34.83 -68.39 -27.89
C ILE A 505 33.99 -67.56 -26.90
N ALA A 506 33.88 -67.99 -25.64
CA ALA A 506 33.13 -67.26 -24.61
C ALA A 506 33.76 -65.89 -24.31
N LEU A 507 35.08 -65.79 -24.26
CA LEU A 507 35.79 -64.52 -24.12
C LEU A 507 35.60 -63.59 -25.30
N LEU A 508 35.58 -64.10 -26.54
CA LEU A 508 35.36 -63.27 -27.72
C LEU A 508 33.95 -62.69 -27.76
N ILE A 509 32.94 -63.50 -27.44
CA ILE A 509 31.53 -63.07 -27.46
C ILE A 509 31.26 -62.08 -26.32
N VAL A 510 31.56 -62.45 -25.08
CA VAL A 510 31.26 -61.60 -23.92
C VAL A 510 32.22 -60.42 -23.82
N GLY A 511 33.49 -60.60 -24.20
CA GLY A 511 34.45 -59.50 -24.33
C GLY A 511 34.06 -58.53 -25.43
N GLY A 512 33.54 -59.01 -26.56
CA GLY A 512 33.01 -58.17 -27.65
C GLY A 512 31.77 -57.37 -27.22
N ILE A 513 30.81 -58.01 -26.54
CA ILE A 513 29.62 -57.34 -26.00
C ILE A 513 30.00 -56.32 -24.92
N SER A 514 30.92 -56.67 -24.03
CA SER A 514 31.42 -55.78 -22.97
C SER A 514 32.19 -54.59 -23.54
N ALA A 515 33.00 -54.80 -24.59
CA ALA A 515 33.70 -53.74 -25.30
C ALA A 515 32.72 -52.80 -26.03
N LEU A 516 31.68 -53.33 -26.67
CA LEU A 516 30.61 -52.53 -27.29
C LEU A 516 29.80 -51.73 -26.25
N TYR A 517 29.51 -52.33 -25.09
CA TYR A 517 28.82 -51.66 -23.98
C TYR A 517 29.65 -50.51 -23.40
N VAL A 518 30.94 -50.75 -23.12
CA VAL A 518 31.87 -49.71 -22.64
C VAL A 518 32.09 -48.64 -23.71
N TRP A 519 32.20 -49.01 -24.98
CA TRP A 519 32.33 -48.06 -26.08
C TRP A 519 31.09 -47.17 -26.21
N ASN A 520 29.88 -47.73 -26.07
CA ASN A 520 28.65 -46.95 -26.06
C ASN A 520 28.56 -46.03 -24.83
N LEU A 521 28.96 -46.48 -23.64
CA LEU A 521 29.02 -45.64 -22.44
C LEU A 521 30.02 -44.48 -22.60
N LYS A 522 31.21 -44.79 -23.13
CA LYS A 522 32.23 -43.79 -23.41
C LYS A 522 31.73 -42.78 -24.46
N ARG A 523 31.13 -43.25 -25.55
CA ARG A 523 30.57 -42.39 -26.61
C ARG A 523 29.45 -41.49 -26.07
N LYS A 524 28.60 -41.98 -25.17
CA LYS A 524 27.57 -41.17 -24.49
C LYS A 524 28.19 -40.13 -23.57
N ALA A 525 29.19 -40.50 -22.76
CA ALA A 525 29.90 -39.56 -21.89
C ALA A 525 30.65 -38.49 -22.69
N ASP A 526 31.39 -38.87 -23.73
CA ASP A 526 32.10 -37.96 -24.63
C ASP A 526 31.13 -37.01 -25.35
N ALA A 527 29.95 -37.51 -25.77
CA ALA A 527 28.90 -36.68 -26.37
C ALA A 527 28.31 -35.68 -25.37
N LEU A 528 28.11 -36.06 -24.11
CA LEU A 528 27.62 -35.15 -23.05
C LEU A 528 28.67 -34.11 -22.66
N VAL A 529 29.95 -34.48 -22.64
CA VAL A 529 31.06 -33.53 -22.40
C VAL A 529 31.19 -32.54 -23.56
N ALA A 530 31.12 -33.01 -24.80
CA ALA A 530 31.14 -32.15 -25.98
C ALA A 530 29.93 -31.20 -26.01
N ALA A 531 28.74 -31.70 -25.65
CA ALA A 531 27.53 -30.88 -25.53
C ALA A 531 27.67 -29.82 -24.42
N ALA A 532 28.20 -30.18 -23.24
CA ALA A 532 28.43 -29.23 -22.14
C ALA A 532 29.43 -28.13 -22.49
N LEU A 533 30.49 -28.46 -23.22
CA LEU A 533 31.46 -27.47 -23.71
C LEU A 533 30.85 -26.55 -24.78
N ALA A 534 29.99 -27.08 -25.65
CA ALA A 534 29.29 -26.30 -26.67
C ALA A 534 28.22 -25.37 -26.06
N THR A 535 27.53 -25.79 -25.00
CA THR A 535 26.50 -24.98 -24.33
C THR A 535 27.07 -23.95 -23.35
N ARG A 536 28.34 -24.09 -22.91
CA ARG A 536 29.01 -23.15 -22.01
C ARG A 536 28.97 -21.71 -22.53
N GLU A 537 29.32 -21.49 -23.79
CA GLU A 537 29.37 -20.13 -24.34
C GLU A 537 27.99 -19.47 -24.37
N GLN A 538 26.95 -20.25 -24.70
CA GLN A 538 25.56 -19.79 -24.67
C GLN A 538 25.09 -19.50 -23.25
N ALA A 539 25.43 -20.37 -22.29
CA ALA A 539 25.10 -20.19 -20.88
C ALA A 539 25.76 -18.94 -20.28
N LEU A 540 27.05 -18.73 -20.58
CA LEU A 540 27.79 -17.54 -20.17
C LEU A 540 27.21 -16.27 -20.80
N ALA A 541 26.80 -16.32 -22.07
CA ALA A 541 26.17 -15.18 -22.74
C ALA A 541 24.87 -14.76 -22.04
N VAL A 542 23.99 -15.72 -21.70
CA VAL A 542 22.75 -15.44 -20.96
C VAL A 542 23.02 -14.79 -19.61
N SER A 543 23.95 -15.34 -18.80
CA SER A 543 24.28 -14.74 -17.50
C SER A 543 24.92 -13.36 -17.63
N ARG A 544 25.72 -13.14 -18.69
CA ARG A 544 26.34 -11.84 -18.97
C ARG A 544 25.30 -10.81 -19.38
N ASP A 545 24.33 -11.20 -20.20
CA ASP A 545 23.23 -10.32 -20.61
C ASP A 545 22.38 -9.93 -19.40
N LEU A 546 22.02 -10.88 -18.52
CA LEU A 546 21.32 -10.58 -17.26
C LEU A 546 22.12 -9.59 -16.39
N TYR A 547 23.43 -9.82 -16.23
CA TYR A 547 24.28 -8.89 -15.47
C TYR A 547 24.32 -7.50 -16.10
N ARG A 548 24.52 -7.39 -17.43
CA ARG A 548 24.60 -6.12 -18.13
C ARG A 548 23.26 -5.37 -18.10
N SER A 549 22.15 -6.06 -18.29
CA SER A 549 20.81 -5.48 -18.21
C SER A 549 20.52 -4.96 -16.81
N ALA A 550 20.82 -5.73 -15.75
CA ALA A 550 20.65 -5.23 -14.39
C ALA A 550 21.57 -4.05 -14.06
N LEU A 551 22.79 -4.01 -14.59
CA LEU A 551 23.69 -2.88 -14.42
C LEU A 551 23.16 -1.62 -15.14
N ALA A 552 22.58 -1.78 -16.34
CA ALA A 552 21.93 -0.69 -17.06
C ALA A 552 20.70 -0.19 -16.29
N GLU A 553 19.82 -1.09 -15.86
CA GLU A 553 18.64 -0.77 -15.05
C GLU A 553 19.03 -0.10 -13.71
N TRP A 554 20.17 -0.47 -13.10
CA TRP A 554 20.71 0.22 -11.93
C TRP A 554 21.13 1.66 -12.21
N VAL A 555 21.75 1.91 -13.36
CA VAL A 555 22.11 3.26 -13.79
C VAL A 555 20.86 4.08 -14.07
N ASP A 556 19.89 3.51 -14.76
CA ASP A 556 18.61 4.16 -15.08
C ASP A 556 17.85 4.52 -13.79
N ALA A 557 17.73 3.59 -12.84
CA ALA A 557 17.18 3.86 -11.51
C ALA A 557 17.93 4.98 -10.79
N GLY A 558 19.25 5.04 -10.91
CA GLY A 558 20.05 6.14 -10.36
C GLY A 558 19.75 7.50 -10.98
N ILE A 559 19.47 7.55 -12.29
CA ILE A 559 19.05 8.76 -13.00
C ILE A 559 17.65 9.18 -12.54
N ASP A 560 16.70 8.25 -12.53
CA ASP A 560 15.32 8.51 -12.11
C ASP A 560 15.27 9.04 -10.67
N TYR A 561 16.06 8.45 -9.76
CA TYR A 561 16.23 8.95 -8.41
C TYR A 561 16.74 10.41 -8.38
N GLN A 562 17.79 10.73 -9.14
CA GLN A 562 18.36 12.06 -9.17
C GLN A 562 17.39 13.10 -9.74
N GLU A 563 16.62 12.72 -10.76
CA GLU A 563 15.60 13.58 -11.36
C GLU A 563 14.46 13.88 -10.39
N GLU A 564 13.96 12.88 -9.66
CA GLU A 564 12.90 13.07 -8.66
C GLU A 564 13.42 13.81 -7.42
N ASP A 565 14.62 13.49 -6.91
CA ASP A 565 15.23 14.17 -5.76
C ASP A 565 15.48 15.67 -6.03
N ALA A 566 15.87 16.01 -7.26
CA ALA A 566 16.09 17.40 -7.67
C ALA A 566 14.81 18.26 -7.63
N ARG A 567 13.62 17.65 -7.63
CA ARG A 567 12.34 18.38 -7.55
C ARG A 567 12.09 19.01 -6.19
N GLU A 568 12.85 18.65 -5.15
CA GLU A 568 12.75 19.29 -3.82
C GLU A 568 12.89 20.82 -3.95
N ALA A 569 13.81 21.30 -4.79
CA ALA A 569 14.01 22.73 -5.01
C ALA A 569 12.75 23.41 -5.56
N SER A 570 12.07 22.79 -6.53
CA SER A 570 10.82 23.32 -7.09
C SER A 570 9.68 23.32 -6.07
N LEU A 571 9.60 22.30 -5.21
CA LEU A 571 8.61 22.28 -4.13
C LEU A 571 8.92 23.34 -3.07
N LEU A 572 10.19 23.54 -2.70
CA LEU A 572 10.58 24.63 -1.80
C LEU A 572 10.27 26.01 -2.39
N ASP A 573 10.52 26.23 -3.69
CA ASP A 573 10.15 27.46 -4.38
C ASP A 573 8.63 27.69 -4.40
N LEU A 574 7.85 26.62 -4.61
CA LEU A 574 6.38 26.67 -4.53
C LEU A 574 5.94 27.04 -3.12
N ILE A 575 6.45 26.35 -2.09
CA ILE A 575 6.19 26.63 -0.69
C ILE A 575 6.57 28.09 -0.36
N ALA A 576 7.69 28.57 -0.91
CA ALA A 576 8.16 29.94 -0.74
C ALA A 576 7.18 30.98 -1.29
N ALA A 577 6.52 30.68 -2.41
CA ALA A 577 5.60 31.57 -3.12
C ALA A 577 4.24 31.77 -2.41
N TRP A 578 3.88 30.91 -1.46
CA TRP A 578 2.66 31.06 -0.69
C TRP A 578 2.72 32.31 0.21
N PRO A 579 1.67 33.16 0.22
CA PRO A 579 1.61 34.31 1.10
C PRO A 579 1.55 33.84 2.57
N SER A 580 2.48 34.31 3.40
CA SER A 580 2.39 34.06 4.84
C SER A 580 1.31 34.93 5.48
N LEU A 581 0.78 34.51 6.65
CA LEU A 581 -0.15 35.33 7.43
C LEU A 581 0.44 36.72 7.75
N GLN A 582 1.76 36.82 7.93
CA GLN A 582 2.49 38.07 8.17
C GLN A 582 2.60 38.96 6.91
N ASP A 583 2.72 38.37 5.72
CA ASP A 583 2.78 39.15 4.46
C ASP A 583 1.43 39.83 4.16
N THR A 584 0.33 39.26 4.65
CA THR A 584 -1.01 39.85 4.54
C THR A 584 -1.21 41.09 5.41
N GLU A 585 -0.49 41.24 6.54
CA GLU A 585 -0.49 42.47 7.34
C GLU A 585 0.16 43.63 6.56
N ILE A 586 1.27 43.35 5.87
CA ILE A 586 2.05 44.36 5.12
C ILE A 586 1.29 44.85 3.86
N ARG A 587 0.49 43.99 3.23
CA ARG A 587 -0.33 44.41 2.08
C ARG A 587 -1.54 45.27 2.45
N SER A 588 -2.02 45.23 3.70
CA SER A 588 -3.15 46.09 4.13
C SER A 588 -2.75 47.51 4.53
N GLU A 589 -1.45 47.80 4.68
CA GLU A 589 -0.93 49.15 4.93
C GLU A 589 -0.61 49.93 3.63
N ARG A 590 -0.82 49.33 2.45
CA ARG A 590 -0.70 49.97 1.13
C ARG A 590 -2.04 49.99 0.42
#